data_AF-A0A962M549-F1
#
_entry.id   AF-A0A962M549-F1
#
_cell.length_a   1.000
_cell.length_b   1.000
_cell.length_c   1.000
_cell.angle_alpha   90.00
_cell.angle_beta   90.00
_cell.angle_gamma   90.00
#
_symmetry.space_group_name_H-M   'P 1'
#
loop_
_entity.id
_entity.type
_entity.pdbx_description
1 polymer ?
#
loop_
_entity_poly.entity_id
_entity_poly.type
_entity_poly.pdbx_seq_one_letter_code
_entity_poly.pdbx_strand_id
1 'polypeptide(L)'
;MYDAAHKLLYVGKARNLKNRVGSYFRASGLSEKTMALVARIRDIQVTVTSTEVDALLLEHNLIKTHQPPYNILLRDDKSYPYIFLSGEHKYPRISLHRGAKRRKGEYFGPYPSAGAV
;
A
#
# COMPACT_ATOMS: atom_id res chain seq x y z
N MET A 1 -0.17 -9.92 7.21
CA MET A 1 -0.76 -11.11 7.87
C MET A 1 -0.65 -12.28 6.91
N TYR A 2 -0.16 -13.42 7.38
CA TYR A 2 0.23 -14.56 6.54
C TYR A 2 -0.45 -15.86 6.98
N ASP A 3 -0.62 -16.80 6.04
CA ASP A 3 -1.07 -18.15 6.32
C ASP A 3 0.07 -19.11 6.70
N ALA A 4 -0.27 -20.39 6.90
CA ALA A 4 0.67 -21.46 7.25
C ALA A 4 1.77 -21.68 6.21
N ALA A 5 1.51 -21.34 4.94
CA ALA A 5 2.45 -21.48 3.84
C ALA A 5 3.24 -20.18 3.58
N HIS A 6 3.24 -19.24 4.54
CA HIS A 6 3.84 -17.91 4.41
C HIS A 6 3.27 -17.08 3.24
N LYS A 7 2.03 -17.34 2.81
CA LYS A 7 1.38 -16.52 1.79
C LYS A 7 0.71 -15.30 2.42
N LEU A 8 0.92 -14.13 1.83
CA LEU A 8 0.32 -12.88 2.29
C LEU A 8 -1.20 -12.88 2.08
N LEU A 9 -1.95 -12.79 3.17
CA LEU A 9 -3.42 -12.81 3.18
C LEU A 9 -4.03 -11.40 3.20
N TYR A 10 -3.43 -10.52 3.99
CA TYR A 10 -3.94 -9.17 4.23
C TYR A 10 -2.81 -8.19 4.63
N VAL A 11 -2.95 -6.95 4.16
CA VAL A 11 -2.12 -5.78 4.51
C VAL A 11 -3.05 -4.66 4.98
N GLY A 12 -2.67 -3.95 6.04
CA GLY A 12 -3.43 -2.81 6.55
C GLY A 12 -2.52 -1.78 7.22
N LYS A 13 -2.88 -0.50 7.15
CA LYS A 13 -2.24 0.58 7.93
C LYS A 13 -2.96 0.86 9.25
N ALA A 14 -2.24 1.43 10.22
CA ALA A 14 -2.83 1.95 11.44
C ALA A 14 -1.97 3.02 12.11
N ARG A 15 -2.61 4.03 12.71
CA ARG A 15 -1.97 4.98 13.63
C ARG A 15 -1.56 4.32 14.95
N ASN A 16 -2.36 3.36 15.42
CA ASN A 16 -2.09 2.58 16.63
C ASN A 16 -2.17 1.08 16.28
N LEU A 17 -0.99 0.46 16.18
CA LEU A 17 -0.85 -0.94 15.77
C LEU A 17 -1.46 -1.91 16.81
N LYS A 18 -1.32 -1.61 18.11
CA LYS A 18 -1.89 -2.44 19.18
C LYS A 18 -3.41 -2.52 19.07
N ASN A 19 -4.07 -1.37 18.94
CA ASN A 19 -5.52 -1.31 18.79
C ASN A 19 -5.98 -1.97 17.48
N ARG A 20 -5.22 -1.78 16.39
CA ARG A 20 -5.54 -2.38 15.10
C ARG A 20 -5.48 -3.90 15.16
N VAL A 21 -4.37 -4.47 15.62
CA VAL A 21 -4.20 -5.93 15.72
C VAL A 21 -5.22 -6.51 16.71
N GLY A 22 -5.39 -5.89 17.87
CA GLY A 22 -6.37 -6.33 18.88
C GLY A 22 -7.80 -6.35 18.37
N SER A 23 -8.17 -5.48 17.42
CA SER A 23 -9.53 -5.45 16.87
C SER A 23 -9.92 -6.71 16.10
N TYR A 24 -8.96 -7.45 15.55
CA TYR A 24 -9.21 -8.71 14.82
C TYR A 24 -9.55 -9.89 15.74
N PHE A 25 -9.14 -9.83 17.01
CA PHE A 25 -9.23 -10.94 17.96
C PHE A 25 -10.25 -10.69 19.06
N ARG A 26 -11.27 -9.87 18.78
CA ARG A 26 -12.39 -9.62 19.69
C ARG A 26 -13.34 -10.81 19.69
N ALA A 27 -13.98 -11.06 20.84
CA ALA A 27 -14.93 -12.17 21.01
C ALA A 27 -16.23 -12.01 20.21
N SER A 28 -16.62 -10.78 19.88
CA SER A 28 -17.87 -10.48 19.15
C SER A 28 -17.72 -9.23 18.27
N GLY A 29 -18.66 -9.05 17.35
CA GLY A 29 -18.70 -7.88 16.45
C GLY A 29 -17.73 -7.94 15.27
N LEU A 30 -17.19 -9.13 14.96
CA LEU A 30 -16.38 -9.36 13.76
C LEU A 30 -17.28 -9.67 12.56
N SER A 31 -16.97 -9.07 11.39
CA SER A 31 -17.64 -9.46 10.15
C SER A 31 -17.20 -10.84 9.68
N GLU A 32 -18.04 -11.53 8.91
CA GLU A 32 -17.74 -12.88 8.38
C GLU A 32 -16.41 -12.93 7.63
N LYS A 33 -16.11 -11.92 6.80
CA LYS A 33 -14.83 -11.79 6.11
C LYS A 33 -13.65 -11.69 7.07
N THR A 34 -13.82 -10.97 8.18
CA THR A 34 -12.78 -10.82 9.21
C THR A 34 -12.57 -12.13 9.95
N MET A 35 -13.64 -12.83 10.31
CA MET A 35 -13.54 -14.17 10.92
C MET A 35 -12.84 -15.16 10.00
N ALA A 36 -13.17 -15.17 8.70
CA ALA A 36 -12.53 -16.01 7.70
C ALA A 36 -11.03 -15.68 7.51
N LEU A 37 -10.67 -14.40 7.57
CA LEU A 37 -9.26 -13.97 7.59
C LEU A 37 -8.55 -14.52 8.83
N VAL A 38 -9.10 -14.24 10.02
CA VAL A 38 -8.50 -14.62 11.31
C VAL A 38 -8.29 -16.11 11.43
N ALA A 39 -9.24 -16.93 10.97
CA ALA A 39 -9.13 -18.38 10.95
C ALA A 39 -7.93 -18.91 10.14
N ARG A 40 -7.43 -18.14 9.17
CA ARG A 40 -6.29 -18.52 8.30
C ARG A 40 -4.95 -17.93 8.72
N ILE A 41 -4.93 -16.91 9.58
CA ILE A 41 -3.69 -16.27 10.01
C ILE A 41 -2.87 -17.26 10.83
N ARG A 42 -1.59 -17.40 10.47
CA ARG A 42 -0.58 -18.11 11.27
C ARG A 42 0.59 -17.23 11.69
N ASP A 43 0.80 -16.12 10.98
CA ASP A 43 1.84 -15.15 11.30
C ASP A 43 1.37 -13.71 11.05
N ILE A 44 1.81 -12.79 11.92
CA ILE A 44 1.54 -11.35 11.83
C ILE A 44 2.86 -10.60 11.91
N GLN A 45 3.27 -10.04 10.77
CA GLN A 45 4.40 -9.14 10.68
C GLN A 45 3.93 -7.68 10.75
N VAL A 46 4.76 -6.85 11.38
CA VAL A 46 4.49 -5.43 11.60
C VAL A 46 5.72 -4.63 11.19
N THR A 47 5.50 -3.55 10.44
CA THR A 47 6.55 -2.59 10.07
C THR A 47 6.15 -1.23 10.62
N VAL A 48 7.02 -0.64 11.45
CA VAL A 48 6.82 0.71 12.00
C VAL A 48 7.33 1.72 10.97
N THR A 49 6.54 2.74 10.68
CA THR A 49 6.90 3.84 9.80
C THR A 49 6.94 5.16 10.57
N SER A 50 7.73 6.12 10.09
CA SER A 50 7.91 7.42 10.75
C SER A 50 6.67 8.32 10.65
N THR A 51 5.91 8.20 9.56
CA THR A 51 4.69 8.99 9.34
C THR A 51 3.50 8.13 8.92
N GLU A 52 2.29 8.67 9.06
CA GLU A 52 1.08 8.04 8.52
C GLU A 52 1.12 7.95 6.98
N VAL A 53 1.79 8.90 6.34
CA VAL A 53 1.97 8.94 4.89
C VAL A 53 2.83 7.77 4.41
N ASP A 54 3.94 7.51 5.12
CA ASP A 54 4.81 6.37 4.81
C ASP A 54 4.07 5.04 4.98
N ALA A 55 3.24 4.91 6.03
CA ALA A 55 2.41 3.73 6.24
C ALA A 55 1.43 3.51 5.08
N LEU A 56 0.82 4.60 4.57
CA LEU A 56 -0.10 4.56 3.45
C LEU A 56 0.61 4.15 2.14
N LEU A 57 1.80 4.71 1.88
CA LEU A 57 2.60 4.37 0.71
C LEU A 57 3.06 2.91 0.74
N LEU A 58 3.56 2.44 1.90
CA LEU A 58 3.99 1.07 2.11
C LEU A 58 2.82 0.09 1.92
N GLU A 59 1.67 0.36 2.56
CA GLU A 59 0.45 -0.45 2.41
C GLU A 59 0.05 -0.57 0.94
N HIS A 60 -0.04 0.56 0.23
CA HIS A 60 -0.43 0.58 -1.17
C HIS A 60 0.52 -0.22 -2.06
N ASN A 61 1.83 -0.05 -1.86
CA ASN A 61 2.84 -0.78 -2.61
C ASN A 61 2.74 -2.30 -2.36
N LEU A 62 2.57 -2.73 -1.11
CA LEU A 62 2.42 -4.14 -0.77
C LEU A 62 1.14 -4.75 -1.35
N ILE A 63 0.02 -4.03 -1.30
CA ILE A 63 -1.25 -4.49 -1.89
C ILE A 63 -1.11 -4.63 -3.41
N LYS A 64 -0.48 -3.65 -4.08
CA LYS A 64 -0.28 -3.71 -5.54
C LYS A 64 0.65 -4.85 -5.96
N THR A 65 1.74 -5.06 -5.23
CA THR A 65 2.73 -6.09 -5.56
C THR A 65 2.21 -7.49 -5.31
N HIS A 66 1.54 -7.72 -4.18
CA HIS A 66 1.18 -9.08 -3.74
C HIS A 66 -0.28 -9.45 -3.98
N GLN A 67 -1.15 -8.47 -4.24
CA GLN A 67 -2.60 -8.66 -4.45
C GLN A 67 -3.24 -9.64 -3.45
N PRO A 68 -3.06 -9.39 -2.13
CA PRO A 68 -3.53 -10.31 -1.10
C PRO A 68 -5.04 -10.51 -1.14
N PRO A 69 -5.54 -11.75 -0.97
CA PRO A 69 -6.93 -12.13 -1.25
C PRO A 69 -7.97 -11.44 -0.38
N TYR A 70 -7.60 -11.00 0.85
CA TYR A 70 -8.55 -10.32 1.74
C TYR A 70 -8.55 -8.80 1.59
N ASN A 71 -7.60 -8.22 0.85
CA ASN A 71 -7.63 -6.79 0.53
C ASN A 71 -8.64 -6.54 -0.60
N ILE A 72 -9.56 -5.59 -0.37
CA ILE A 72 -10.41 -5.09 -1.45
C ILE A 72 -9.55 -4.12 -2.24
N LEU A 73 -9.24 -4.47 -3.49
CA LEU A 73 -8.68 -3.53 -4.44
C LEU A 73 -9.80 -2.53 -4.78
N LEU A 74 -9.82 -1.41 -4.06
CA LEU A 74 -10.58 -0.25 -4.51
C LEU A 74 -9.98 0.14 -5.86
N ARG A 75 -10.76 0.03 -6.93
CA ARG A 75 -10.46 0.60 -8.25
C ARG A 75 -10.58 2.12 -8.15
N ASP A 76 -9.78 2.74 -7.30
CA ASP A 76 -9.52 4.17 -7.42
C ASP A 76 -8.26 4.27 -8.29
N ASP A 77 -8.46 4.68 -9.52
CA ASP A 77 -7.50 4.91 -10.60
C ASP A 77 -6.49 6.05 -10.28
N LYS A 78 -6.54 6.57 -9.05
CA LYS A 78 -5.60 7.54 -8.48
C LYS A 78 -4.27 6.88 -8.15
N SER A 79 -3.48 6.64 -9.19
CA SER A 79 -2.04 6.42 -9.04
C SER A 79 -1.38 7.65 -8.40
N TYR A 80 -0.49 7.43 -7.43
CA TYR A 80 0.30 8.50 -6.81
C TYR A 80 1.14 9.25 -7.86
N PRO A 81 1.26 10.59 -7.75
CA PRO A 81 2.07 11.37 -8.67
C PRO A 81 3.56 11.06 -8.51
N TYR A 82 4.24 11.06 -9.64
CA TYR A 82 5.69 11.06 -9.74
C TYR A 82 6.12 12.37 -10.39
N ILE A 83 7.34 12.81 -10.11
CA ILE A 83 8.03 13.80 -10.94
C ILE A 83 8.75 13.04 -12.04
N PHE A 84 8.45 13.36 -13.29
CA PHE A 84 9.10 12.81 -14.46
C PHE A 84 10.06 13.83 -15.06
N LEU A 85 11.31 13.41 -15.28
CA LEU A 85 12.35 14.15 -15.98
C LEU A 85 12.61 13.47 -17.33
N SER A 86 12.34 14.17 -18.44
CA SER A 86 12.52 13.58 -19.78
C SER A 86 14.00 13.35 -20.09
N GLY A 87 14.37 12.15 -20.56
CA GLY A 87 15.77 11.79 -20.84
C GLY A 87 16.25 11.96 -22.29
N GLU A 88 15.34 12.15 -23.26
CA GLU A 88 15.70 12.12 -24.69
C GLU A 88 15.97 13.51 -25.31
N HIS A 89 15.69 14.60 -24.58
CA HIS A 89 15.82 15.96 -25.12
C HIS A 89 17.07 16.66 -24.60
N LYS A 90 17.73 17.45 -25.48
CA LYS A 90 18.84 18.36 -25.12
C LYS A 90 18.48 19.30 -23.96
N TYR A 91 17.19 19.60 -23.78
CA TYR A 91 16.64 20.35 -22.67
C TYR A 91 15.59 19.49 -21.95
N PRO A 92 15.91 18.95 -20.75
CA PRO A 92 15.00 18.06 -20.05
C PRO A 92 13.81 18.82 -19.47
N ARG A 93 12.61 18.25 -19.62
CA ARG A 93 11.36 18.77 -19.08
C ARG A 93 11.01 18.05 -17.78
N ILE A 94 10.65 18.83 -16.76
CA ILE A 94 10.05 18.35 -15.51
C ILE A 94 8.52 18.37 -15.67
N SER A 95 7.85 17.28 -15.30
CA SER A 95 6.38 17.20 -15.34
C SER A 95 5.84 16.22 -14.30
N LEU A 96 4.60 16.41 -13.86
CA LEU A 96 3.90 15.44 -13.02
C LEU A 96 3.42 14.26 -13.88
N HIS A 97 3.68 13.05 -13.40
CA HIS A 97 3.29 11.80 -14.06
C HIS A 97 2.44 10.94 -13.14
N ARG A 98 1.33 10.42 -13.67
CA ARG A 98 0.47 9.42 -13.03
C ARG A 98 0.34 8.20 -13.94
N GLY A 99 0.25 7.01 -13.37
CA GLY A 99 0.04 5.76 -14.10
C GLY A 99 1.35 5.07 -14.52
N ALA A 100 1.26 4.20 -15.53
CA ALA A 100 2.37 3.35 -15.94
C ALA A 100 3.59 4.16 -16.44
N LYS A 101 4.78 3.79 -15.99
CA LYS A 101 6.07 4.42 -16.37
C LYS A 101 6.51 3.96 -17.77
N ARG A 102 5.83 4.47 -18.80
CA ARG A 102 6.08 4.09 -20.21
C ARG A 102 6.98 5.06 -20.98
N ARG A 103 7.20 6.28 -20.47
CA ARG A 103 8.03 7.30 -21.12
C ARG A 103 9.49 7.09 -20.72
N LYS A 104 10.42 7.33 -21.63
CA LYS A 104 11.85 7.25 -21.35
C LYS A 104 12.34 8.49 -20.62
N GLY A 105 12.95 8.29 -19.46
CA GLY A 105 13.41 9.34 -18.56
C GLY A 105 13.41 8.86 -17.12
N GLU A 106 13.69 9.77 -16.20
CA GLU A 106 13.77 9.48 -14.77
C GLU A 106 12.45 9.79 -14.06
N TYR A 107 12.12 8.96 -13.07
CA TYR A 107 10.89 9.09 -12.30
C TYR A 107 11.21 9.15 -10.81
N PHE A 108 10.95 10.31 -10.18
CA PHE A 108 11.12 10.55 -8.75
C PHE A 108 9.76 10.45 -8.04
N GLY A 109 9.73 9.86 -6.84
CA GLY A 109 8.50 9.56 -6.09
C GLY A 109 8.30 8.06 -5.85
N PRO A 110 7.07 7.59 -5.56
CA PRO A 110 5.78 8.31 -5.60
C PRO A 110 5.61 9.33 -4.47
N TYR A 111 5.03 10.48 -4.78
CA TYR A 111 4.69 11.50 -3.79
C TYR A 111 3.26 11.29 -3.26
N PRO A 112 3.01 11.59 -1.98
CA PRO A 112 1.73 11.29 -1.34
C PRO A 112 0.56 12.14 -1.86
N SER A 113 0.85 13.32 -2.43
CA SER A 113 -0.13 14.18 -3.10
C SER A 113 0.59 15.08 -4.10
N ALA A 114 -0.17 15.76 -4.97
CA ALA A 114 0.40 16.70 -5.93
C ALA A 114 0.92 17.99 -5.29
N GLY A 115 0.45 18.34 -4.08
CA GLY A 115 0.92 19.52 -3.33
C GLY A 115 2.10 19.24 -2.39
N ALA A 116 2.58 17.99 -2.36
CA ALA A 116 3.80 17.61 -1.63
C ALA A 116 5.06 17.72 -2.52
N VAL A 117 4.91 18.29 -3.72
CA VAL A 117 5.94 18.52 -4.75
C VAL A 117 6.13 20.01 -4.94
#